data_AF-A0A1W2ARW1-F1
#
_entry.id   AF-A0A1W2ARW1-F1
#
_cell.length_a   1.000
_cell.length_b   1.000
_cell.length_c   1.000
_cell.angle_alpha   90.00
_cell.angle_beta   90.00
_cell.angle_gamma   90.00
#
_symmetry.space_group_name_H-M   'P 1'
#
loop_
_entity.id
_entity.type
_entity.pdbx_description
1 polymer ?
#
loop_
_entity_poly.entity_id
_entity_poly.type
_entity_poly.pdbx_seq_one_letter_code
_entity_poly.pdbx_strand_id
1 'polypeptide(L)' 'MENTEKNYIESDSEREEGHVDTRHHNFECNNPDKNLGCDPGIDVAG' A
#
# COMPACT_ATOMS: atom_id res chain seq x y z
N MET A 1 -28.08 0.84 14.94
CA MET A 1 -26.89 1.43 14.29
C MET A 1 -25.73 1.07 15.18
N GLU A 2 -24.93 0.10 14.75
CA GLU A 2 -23.70 -0.28 15.44
C GLU A 2 -22.71 0.86 15.23
N ASN A 3 -22.22 1.44 16.32
CA ASN A 3 -21.29 2.56 16.26
C ASN A 3 -19.91 1.97 15.99
N THR A 4 -19.54 1.83 14.72
CA THR A 4 -18.21 1.34 14.33
C THR A 4 -17.21 2.45 14.66
N GLU A 5 -16.68 2.45 15.89
CA GLU A 5 -15.55 3.32 16.22
C GLU A 5 -14.39 2.95 15.30
N LYS A 6 -14.08 3.84 14.35
CA LYS A 6 -12.90 3.71 13.51
C LYS A 6 -11.70 4.15 14.32
N ASN A 7 -10.94 3.19 14.82
CA ASN A 7 -9.64 3.45 15.42
C ASN A 7 -8.63 3.73 14.29
N TYR A 8 -7.99 4.89 14.30
CA TYR A 8 -6.93 5.26 13.34
C TYR A 8 -5.53 4.83 13.81
N ILE A 9 -5.47 4.08 14.91
CA ILE A 9 -4.25 3.47 15.46
C ILE A 9 -4.23 2.02 14.99
N GLU A 10 -3.09 1.63 14.41
CA GLU A 10 -2.83 0.26 13.99
C GLU A 10 -2.99 -0.71 15.16
N SER A 11 -3.84 -1.73 14.99
CA SER A 11 -4.00 -2.82 15.94
C SER A 11 -2.80 -3.77 15.91
N ASP A 12 -2.65 -4.58 16.95
CA ASP A 12 -1.56 -5.57 17.00
C ASP A 12 -1.68 -6.58 15.84
N SER A 13 -2.89 -6.92 15.40
CA SER A 13 -3.14 -7.80 14.24
C SER A 13 -2.70 -7.16 12.93
N GLU A 14 -3.05 -5.89 12.69
CA GLU A 14 -2.63 -5.17 11.48
C GLU A 14 -1.12 -5.03 11.40
N ARG A 15 -0.47 -4.83 12.56
CA ARG A 15 0.99 -4.78 12.66
C ARG A 15 1.66 -6.12 12.39
N GLU A 16 1.06 -7.22 12.87
CA GLU A 16 1.53 -8.59 12.61
C GLU A 16 1.33 -9.01 11.15
N GLU A 17 0.21 -8.62 10.53
CA GLU A 17 -0.05 -8.80 9.10
C GLU A 17 0.89 -7.94 8.23
N GLY A 18 1.26 -6.76 8.73
CA GLY A 18 2.15 -5.81 8.08
C GLY A 18 1.49 -5.03 6.96
N HIS A 19 2.14 -3.94 6.55
CA HIS A 19 1.69 -3.12 5.42
C HIS A 19 2.33 -3.58 4.12
N VAL A 20 1.52 -3.68 3.06
CA VAL A 20 2.00 -3.99 1.71
C VAL A 20 2.88 -2.84 1.21
N ASP A 21 4.12 -3.14 0.82
CA ASP A 21 5.00 -2.18 0.15
C ASP A 21 4.56 -1.98 -1.31
N THR A 22 3.54 -1.14 -1.48
CA THR A 22 2.98 -0.80 -2.79
C THR A 22 3.99 -0.07 -3.68
N ARG A 23 5.00 0.60 -3.10
CA ARG A 23 6.06 1.30 -3.84
C ARG A 23 6.97 0.30 -4.53
N HIS A 24 7.51 -0.68 -3.80
CA HIS A 24 8.43 -1.65 -4.39
C HIS A 24 7.73 -2.54 -5.41
N HIS A 25 6.56 -3.07 -5.04
CA HIS A 25 5.80 -3.96 -5.91
C HIS A 25 5.34 -3.28 -7.21
N ASN A 26 5.21 -1.95 -7.25
CA ASN A 26 4.88 -1.23 -8.47
C ASN A 26 5.94 -1.40 -9.59
N PHE A 27 7.16 -1.81 -9.26
CA PHE A 27 8.21 -2.07 -10.25
C PHE A 27 8.37 -3.56 -10.59
N GLU A 28 7.61 -4.45 -9.93
CA GLU A 28 7.65 -5.91 -10.15
C GLU A 28 6.69 -6.35 -11.27
N CYS A 29 6.94 -5.90 -12.50
CA CYS A 29 6.24 -6.43 -13.67
C CYS A 29 7.20 -6.66 -14.85
N ASN A 30 6.68 -7.17 -15.96
CA ASN A 30 7.51 -7.55 -17.10
C ASN A 30 8.19 -6.35 -17.80
N ASN A 31 7.60 -5.15 -17.73
CA ASN A 31 8.13 -3.95 -18.39
C ASN A 31 7.78 -2.68 -17.60
N PRO A 32 8.36 -2.48 -16.40
CA PRO A 32 8.09 -1.30 -15.58
C PRO A 32 8.68 -0.06 -16.24
N ASP A 33 7.96 1.06 -16.18
CA ASP A 33 8.57 2.35 -16.43
C ASP A 33 9.57 2.66 -15.30
N LYS A 34 10.73 3.21 -15.65
CA LYS A 34 11.81 3.45 -14.68
C LYS A 34 11.44 4.47 -13.60
N ASN A 35 10.51 5.37 -13.89
CA ASN A 35 10.10 6.44 -12.99
C ASN A 35 8.71 6.18 -12.41
N LEU A 36 7.81 5.58 -13.18
CA LEU A 36 6.40 5.41 -12.83
C LEU A 36 6.02 3.97 -12.44
N GLY A 37 6.88 2.98 -12.70
CA GLY A 37 6.55 1.57 -12.50
C GLY A 37 5.49 1.08 -13.48
N CYS A 38 4.63 0.16 -13.02
CA CYS A 38 3.66 -0.54 -13.84
C CYS A 38 2.24 0.02 -13.67
N ASP A 39 1.95 0.57 -12.50
CA ASP A 39 0.67 1.15 -12.12
C ASP A 39 0.83 2.66 -11.84
N PRO A 40 0.49 3.53 -12.80
CA PRO A 40 0.54 4.98 -12.61
C PRO A 40 -0.57 5.50 -11.67
N GLY A 41 -1.53 4.64 -11.27
CA GLY A 41 -2.56 4.94 -10.28
C GLY A 41 -2.09 4.73 -8.85
N ILE A 42 -0.98 4.01 -8.64
CA ILE A 42 -0.28 3.95 -7.36
C ILE A 42 0.56 5.23 -7.23
N ASP A 43 0.14 6.13 -6.34
CA ASP A 43 0.86 7.37 -6.06
C ASP A 43 2.13 7.05 -5.25
N VAL A 44 3.22 6.78 -5.97
CA VAL A 44 4.55 6.63 -5.37
C VAL A 44 5.18 8.00 -5.24
N ALA A 45 5.12 8.59 -4.04
CA ALA A 45 5.92 9.78 -3.75
C ALA A 45 7.41 9.49 -4.01
N GLY A 46 8.05 10.32 -4.85
CA GLY A 46 9.44 10.19 -5.31
C GLY A 46 10.50 10.53 -4.26
#